data_AF-A0A7C0X9Y4-F1
#
_entry.id   AF-A0A7C0X9Y4-F1
#
_cell.length_a   1.000
_cell.length_b   1.000
_cell.length_c   1.000
_cell.angle_alpha   90.00
_cell.angle_beta   90.00
_cell.angle_gamma   90.00
#
_symmetry.space_group_name_H-M   'P 1'
#
loop_
_entity.id
_entity.type
_entity.pdbx_description
1 polymer ?
#
loop_
_entity_poly.entity_id
_entity_poly.type
_entity_poly.pdbx_seq_one_letter_code
_entity_poly.pdbx_strand_id
1 'polypeptide(L)'
;MGIGLKNLLNPLDAVKYLFKKPHTIRLPYEPKVIANRYRGIHVNDWDLCVGCGNCARICTCQAITMVPVEGIEPKPGSTNLRPKVDYGKCSFCGQCVDVCPTGSLKLSKNFNLVSPNREDYVFIPSKEWDSGPGTGWESDLEYSILNFERVEMPERPPEERRKDFEPVILGFSEEQAVVEGMRCLGCALCMDGCPTRMFIPQYIEAITDGDYEKSLKIFYVNNPLPEICGTVCTHRCEDACVYSKRGQPVQIRYLKGFGASRIDDRAKVLGKKIGTKRGRVAVIGAGPAGFTVSYYLRREGFDVTIFEALPVPGGMMRVGIPRYRLSQKILDREIGFITSLGVEIKYNTRIGRDIKLSQLLKEFDAVFLGVGFHRGIKMGIPGEDGEGVMQAVDFLRKVNLGEEVKIGKRVLVVGGGDVAMDATRTPLRLGAEEVILSYRRREVDMP
;
A
#
# COMPACT_ATOMS: atom_id res chain seq x y z
N MET A 1 38.16 12.07 46.28
CA MET A 1 37.48 13.29 45.77
C MET A 1 38.53 14.32 45.42
N GLY A 2 39.03 14.33 44.18
CA GLY A 2 39.96 15.35 43.70
C GLY A 2 39.22 16.32 42.80
N ILE A 3 38.84 17.49 43.31
CA ILE A 3 38.33 18.57 42.46
C ILE A 3 39.55 19.05 41.66
N GLY A 4 39.62 18.71 40.37
CA GLY A 4 40.73 19.13 39.51
C GLY A 4 40.88 20.65 39.50
N LEU A 5 42.12 21.13 39.45
CA LEU A 5 42.50 22.55 39.51
C LEU A 5 41.68 23.47 38.57
N LYS A 6 41.23 22.93 37.42
CA LYS A 6 40.33 23.60 36.47
C LYS A 6 38.98 24.01 37.09
N ASN A 7 38.41 23.18 37.96
CA ASN A 7 37.12 23.47 38.60
C ASN A 7 37.23 24.55 39.70
N LEU A 8 38.43 24.75 40.29
CA LEU A 8 38.68 25.81 41.26
C LEU A 8 38.78 27.20 40.61
N LEU A 9 39.23 27.25 39.35
CA LEU A 9 39.44 28.49 38.59
C LEU A 9 38.26 28.89 37.70
N ASN A 10 37.28 28.00 37.49
CA ASN A 10 36.03 28.32 36.78
C ASN A 10 35.30 29.59 37.28
N PRO A 11 35.29 29.94 38.59
CA PRO A 11 34.69 31.19 39.05
C PRO A 11 35.42 32.45 38.54
N LEU A 12 36.73 32.37 38.24
CA LEU A 12 37.52 33.49 37.70
C LEU A 12 37.31 33.67 36.19
N ASP A 13 36.69 32.68 35.52
CA ASP A 13 36.40 32.71 34.09
C ASP A 13 35.39 33.84 33.73
N ALA A 14 34.68 34.37 34.73
CA ALA A 14 33.82 35.55 34.60
C ALA A 14 34.61 36.87 34.46
N VAL A 15 35.86 36.93 34.92
CA VAL A 15 36.71 38.14 34.86
C VAL A 15 36.98 38.58 33.42
N LYS A 16 37.02 37.64 32.45
CA LYS A 16 37.16 37.96 31.02
C LYS A 16 35.99 38.77 30.43
N TYR A 17 34.86 38.84 31.14
CA TYR A 17 33.70 39.63 30.75
C TYR A 17 33.59 40.97 31.48
N LEU A 18 34.45 41.25 32.48
CA LEU A 18 34.37 42.46 33.32
C LEU A 18 34.46 43.77 32.51
N PHE A 19 35.25 43.76 31.43
CA PHE A 19 35.44 44.90 30.53
C PHE A 19 34.76 44.70 29.16
N LYS A 20 34.08 43.57 28.95
CA LYS A 20 33.36 43.31 27.70
C LYS A 20 31.97 43.93 27.80
N LYS A 21 31.70 44.95 26.99
CA LYS A 21 30.34 45.53 26.92
C LYS A 21 29.33 44.43 26.57
N PRO A 22 28.16 44.37 27.25
CA PRO A 22 27.08 43.49 26.86
C PRO A 22 26.74 43.70 25.38
N HIS A 23 26.57 42.62 24.64
CA HIS A 23 26.09 42.70 23.27
C HIS A 23 24.57 42.93 23.31
N THR A 24 24.17 44.20 23.16
CA THR A 24 22.76 44.61 23.09
C THR A 24 22.42 44.93 21.65
N ILE A 25 21.44 44.23 21.09
CA ILE A 25 20.91 44.46 19.74
C ILE A 25 19.67 45.35 19.86
N ARG A 26 19.61 46.43 19.08
CA ARG A 26 18.45 47.33 19.07
C ARG A 26 17.41 46.89 18.04
N LEU A 27 16.47 46.04 18.41
CA LEU A 27 15.34 45.68 17.54
C LEU A 27 14.30 46.82 17.49
N PRO A 28 13.71 47.15 16.32
CA PRO A 28 13.90 46.55 14.99
C PRO A 28 15.03 47.19 14.13
N TYR A 29 15.80 48.13 14.68
CA TYR A 29 16.79 48.94 13.94
C TYR A 29 18.05 48.19 13.52
N GLU A 30 18.45 47.16 14.27
CA GLU A 30 19.62 46.33 14.00
C GLU A 30 19.19 44.89 13.68
N PRO A 31 19.65 44.30 12.56
CA PRO A 31 19.30 42.94 12.20
C PRO A 31 20.01 41.96 13.13
N LYS A 32 19.23 41.09 13.78
CA LYS A 32 19.78 39.99 14.58
C LYS A 32 20.18 38.85 13.64
N VAL A 33 21.45 38.44 13.69
CA VAL A 33 21.90 37.22 13.00
C VAL A 33 21.33 36.00 13.73
N ILE A 34 20.53 35.21 13.03
CA ILE A 34 19.86 34.03 13.57
C ILE A 34 20.64 32.77 13.18
N ALA A 35 20.81 31.87 14.15
CA ALA A 35 21.47 30.59 13.93
C ALA A 35 20.76 29.80 12.82
N ASN A 36 21.54 29.03 12.05
CA ASN A 36 20.99 28.28 10.91
C ASN A 36 19.87 27.32 11.31
N ARG A 37 20.00 26.62 12.45
CA ARG A 37 19.03 25.64 12.94
C ARG A 37 18.03 26.22 13.95
N TYR A 38 17.78 27.54 13.90
CA TYR A 38 16.83 28.18 14.81
C TYR A 38 15.42 27.63 14.64
N ARG A 39 14.70 27.52 15.75
CA ARG A 39 13.34 26.97 15.81
C ARG A 39 12.35 28.11 16.04
N GLY A 40 12.07 28.86 14.98
CA GLY A 40 11.14 29.98 14.98
C GLY A 40 9.70 29.58 14.69
N ILE A 41 8.94 30.48 14.08
CA ILE A 41 7.55 30.25 13.70
C ILE A 41 7.46 29.15 12.63
N HIS A 42 6.45 28.28 12.72
CA HIS A 42 6.25 27.22 11.73
C HIS A 42 5.94 27.80 10.36
N VAL A 43 6.38 27.10 9.32
CA VAL A 43 6.03 27.34 7.92
C VAL A 43 5.50 26.03 7.37
N ASN A 44 4.35 26.07 6.69
CA ASN A 44 3.81 24.88 6.05
C ASN A 44 3.66 25.08 4.53
N ASP A 45 4.33 24.25 3.75
CA ASP A 45 4.12 24.16 2.32
C ASP A 45 2.86 23.34 2.03
N TRP A 46 1.79 24.02 1.63
CA TRP A 46 0.49 23.37 1.38
C TRP A 46 0.48 22.48 0.15
N ASP A 47 1.40 22.67 -0.81
CA ASP A 47 1.50 21.84 -2.01
C ASP A 47 2.12 20.47 -1.69
N LEU A 48 3.02 20.45 -0.69
CA LEU A 48 3.66 19.23 -0.20
C LEU A 48 2.90 18.57 0.97
N CYS A 49 2.05 19.32 1.67
CA CYS A 49 1.32 18.81 2.82
C CYS A 49 0.17 17.89 2.39
N VAL A 50 0.17 16.66 2.88
CA VAL A 50 -0.89 15.66 2.62
C VAL A 50 -1.96 15.61 3.72
N GLY A 51 -1.85 16.46 4.75
CA GLY A 51 -2.81 16.51 5.85
C GLY A 51 -2.92 15.23 6.67
N CYS A 52 -1.82 14.49 6.84
CA CYS A 52 -1.79 13.21 7.59
C CYS A 52 -1.91 13.34 9.12
N GLY A 53 -1.76 14.56 9.66
CA GLY A 53 -1.94 14.83 11.09
C GLY A 53 -0.82 14.36 12.02
N ASN A 54 0.29 13.82 11.49
CA ASN A 54 1.37 13.29 12.34
C ASN A 54 1.99 14.37 13.24
N CYS A 55 2.08 15.61 12.74
CA CYS A 55 2.54 16.76 13.50
C CYS A 55 1.63 17.09 14.70
N ALA A 56 0.32 16.90 14.57
CA ALA A 56 -0.63 17.08 15.66
C ALA A 56 -0.52 15.96 16.69
N ARG A 57 -0.42 14.70 16.22
CA ARG A 57 -0.34 13.52 17.10
C ARG A 57 0.93 13.50 17.95
N ILE A 58 2.08 13.90 17.40
CA ILE A 58 3.34 13.94 18.16
C ILE A 58 3.41 15.12 19.14
N CYS A 59 2.53 16.12 19.00
CA CYS A 59 2.62 17.35 19.77
C CYS A 59 2.19 17.13 21.23
N THR A 60 3.16 16.93 22.12
CA THR A 60 2.94 16.75 23.56
C THR A 60 2.30 17.98 24.22
N CYS A 61 2.54 19.18 23.67
CA CYS A 61 1.90 20.42 24.12
C CYS A 61 0.45 20.59 23.65
N GLN A 62 -0.04 19.71 22.76
CA GLN A 62 -1.35 19.85 22.10
C GLN A 62 -1.54 21.24 21.46
N ALA A 63 -0.46 21.79 20.91
CA ALA A 63 -0.42 23.09 20.28
C ALA A 63 -0.91 23.05 18.82
N ILE A 64 -0.96 21.87 18.20
CA ILE A 64 -1.30 21.72 16.79
C ILE A 64 -2.66 21.03 16.67
N THR A 65 -3.59 21.64 15.94
CA THR A 65 -4.88 21.06 15.54
C THR A 65 -4.96 21.00 14.03
N MET A 66 -5.36 19.86 13.47
CA MET A 66 -5.59 19.74 12.03
C MET A 66 -6.94 20.36 11.67
N VAL A 67 -6.96 21.35 10.78
CA VAL A 67 -8.18 22.06 10.36
C VAL A 67 -8.33 22.02 8.85
N PRO A 68 -9.56 21.93 8.31
CA PRO A 68 -9.79 22.02 6.86
C PRO A 68 -9.44 23.41 6.35
N VAL A 69 -8.87 23.47 5.16
CA VAL A 69 -8.57 24.72 4.44
C VAL A 69 -9.39 24.77 3.16
N GLU A 70 -10.06 25.89 2.92
CA GLU A 70 -10.84 26.13 1.70
C GLU A 70 -9.93 26.20 0.46
N GLY A 71 -10.42 25.72 -0.68
CA GLY A 71 -9.67 25.69 -1.95
C GLY A 71 -8.70 24.50 -2.11
N ILE A 72 -8.56 23.63 -1.10
CA ILE A 72 -7.79 22.39 -1.20
C ILE A 72 -8.74 21.21 -1.37
N GLU A 73 -8.74 20.60 -2.55
CA GLU A 73 -9.55 19.41 -2.84
C GLU A 73 -8.86 18.12 -2.34
N PRO A 74 -9.53 17.29 -1.52
CA PRO A 74 -9.02 15.98 -1.12
C PRO A 74 -8.80 15.05 -2.32
N LYS A 75 -7.75 14.22 -2.25
CA LYS A 75 -7.39 13.22 -3.27
C LYS A 75 -6.93 11.95 -2.59
N PRO A 76 -6.94 10.77 -3.25
CA PRO A 76 -6.35 9.56 -2.67
C PRO A 76 -4.91 9.82 -2.17
N GLY A 77 -4.66 9.60 -0.88
CA GLY A 77 -3.36 9.89 -0.26
C GLY A 77 -3.17 11.32 0.26
N SER A 78 -4.20 12.19 0.22
CA SER A 78 -4.12 13.57 0.71
C SER A 78 -5.48 14.15 1.15
N THR A 79 -5.52 14.80 2.31
CA THR A 79 -6.71 15.54 2.79
C THR A 79 -6.58 17.04 2.57
N ASN A 80 -7.67 17.76 2.81
CA ASN A 80 -7.69 19.23 2.86
C ASN A 80 -7.27 19.79 4.24
N LEU A 81 -6.78 18.95 5.15
CA LEU A 81 -6.40 19.39 6.49
C LEU A 81 -4.99 19.99 6.51
N ARG A 82 -4.81 21.11 7.22
CA ARG A 82 -3.51 21.74 7.50
C ARG A 82 -3.34 22.00 9.00
N PRO A 83 -2.11 22.02 9.52
CA PRO A 83 -1.87 22.26 10.94
C PRO A 83 -2.18 23.72 11.28
N LYS A 84 -3.11 23.95 12.21
CA LYS A 84 -3.26 25.22 12.92
C LYS A 84 -2.45 25.14 14.21
N VAL A 85 -1.56 26.11 14.43
CA VAL A 85 -0.63 26.13 15.57
C VAL A 85 -1.02 27.21 16.56
N ASP A 86 -1.12 26.84 17.84
CA ASP A 86 -1.28 27.72 19.00
C ASP A 86 0.09 27.98 19.64
N TYR A 87 0.67 29.15 19.38
CA TYR A 87 1.98 29.54 19.89
C TYR A 87 1.98 29.91 21.38
N GLY A 88 0.80 30.09 21.99
CA GLY A 88 0.69 30.20 23.44
C GLY A 88 0.94 28.87 24.16
N LYS A 89 0.83 27.74 23.45
CA LYS A 89 1.11 26.38 23.96
C LYS A 89 2.42 25.80 23.44
N CYS A 90 2.89 26.24 22.29
CA CYS A 90 4.04 25.64 21.62
C CYS A 90 5.34 25.81 22.43
N SER A 91 6.06 24.71 22.63
CA SER A 91 7.38 24.71 23.29
C SER A 91 8.57 24.81 22.32
N PHE A 92 8.30 24.94 21.00
CA PHE A 92 9.32 25.00 19.94
C PHE A 92 10.31 23.82 19.94
N CYS A 93 9.87 22.63 20.36
CA CYS A 93 10.72 21.44 20.47
C CYS A 93 11.16 20.83 19.12
N GLY A 94 10.46 21.13 18.01
CA GLY A 94 10.80 20.65 16.67
C GLY A 94 10.27 19.27 16.28
N GLN A 95 9.71 18.49 17.21
CA GLN A 95 9.27 17.11 16.94
C GLN A 95 8.21 17.00 15.83
N CYS A 96 7.31 17.99 15.71
CA CYS A 96 6.31 18.06 14.64
C CYS A 96 6.93 18.17 13.24
N VAL A 97 8.08 18.83 13.12
CA VAL A 97 8.88 18.94 11.89
C VAL A 97 9.62 17.64 11.64
N ASP A 98 10.24 17.06 12.68
CA ASP A 98 11.03 15.83 12.58
C ASP A 98 10.19 14.62 12.13
N VAL A 99 8.91 14.57 12.54
CA VAL A 99 7.97 13.51 12.11
C VAL A 99 7.21 13.84 10.83
N CYS A 100 7.51 14.93 10.12
CA CYS A 100 6.78 15.31 8.91
C CYS A 100 7.26 14.49 7.70
N PRO A 101 6.50 13.47 7.23
CA PRO A 101 7.01 12.55 6.21
C PRO A 101 7.20 13.23 4.85
N THR A 102 6.48 14.33 4.58
CA THR A 102 6.59 15.07 3.32
C THR A 102 7.58 16.22 3.39
N GLY A 103 8.14 16.53 4.57
CA GLY A 103 8.98 17.71 4.76
C GLY A 103 8.25 19.05 4.59
N SER A 104 6.91 19.02 4.52
CA SER A 104 6.09 20.22 4.29
C SER A 104 6.05 21.17 5.48
N LEU A 105 6.32 20.70 6.71
CA LEU A 105 6.33 21.53 7.91
C LEU A 105 7.78 21.83 8.30
N LYS A 106 8.10 23.11 8.48
CA LYS A 106 9.43 23.60 8.86
C LYS A 106 9.29 24.64 9.98
N LEU A 107 10.40 25.00 10.62
CA LEU A 107 10.47 26.16 11.51
C LEU A 107 11.35 27.21 10.86
N SER A 108 10.85 28.43 10.73
CA SER A 108 11.58 29.56 10.15
C SER A 108 12.66 30.09 11.10
N LYS A 109 13.45 31.03 10.59
CA LYS A 109 14.31 31.91 11.41
C LYS A 109 13.55 33.10 12.01
N ASN A 110 12.24 33.22 11.76
CA ASN A 110 11.43 34.29 12.32
C ASN A 110 11.17 34.03 13.82
N PHE A 111 11.61 34.97 14.65
CA PHE A 111 11.47 34.96 16.10
C PHE A 111 10.54 36.06 16.62
N ASN A 112 10.04 36.92 15.73
CA ASN A 112 9.28 38.10 16.11
C ASN A 112 7.78 37.82 16.01
N LEU A 113 7.20 37.32 17.10
CA LEU A 113 5.76 37.14 17.28
C LEU A 113 5.31 38.03 18.44
N VAL A 114 5.11 39.31 18.17
CA VAL A 114 4.68 40.29 19.16
C VAL A 114 3.32 40.85 18.75
N SER A 115 2.30 40.53 19.53
CA SER A 115 0.97 41.10 19.40
C SER A 115 0.33 41.32 20.79
N PRO A 116 -0.46 42.40 20.98
CA PRO A 116 -1.29 42.57 22.18
C PRO A 116 -2.51 41.63 22.20
N ASN A 117 -2.92 41.05 21.06
CA ASN A 117 -4.10 40.20 20.95
C ASN A 117 -3.71 38.72 21.01
N ARG A 118 -4.48 37.92 21.75
CA ARG A 118 -4.20 36.48 21.91
C ARG A 118 -4.43 35.70 20.62
N GLU A 119 -5.41 36.12 19.84
CA GLU A 119 -5.86 35.44 18.62
C GLU A 119 -4.77 35.42 17.55
N ASP A 120 -3.89 36.43 17.54
CA ASP A 120 -2.77 36.54 16.58
C ASP A 120 -1.70 35.46 16.79
N TYR A 121 -1.71 34.77 17.94
CA TYR A 121 -0.82 33.65 18.25
C TYR A 121 -1.39 32.29 17.82
N VAL A 122 -2.55 32.26 17.15
CA VAL A 122 -3.18 31.02 16.70
C VAL A 122 -3.54 31.10 15.22
N PHE A 123 -2.76 30.45 14.37
CA PHE A 123 -2.96 30.54 12.93
C PHE A 123 -2.53 29.27 12.18
N ILE A 124 -2.95 29.18 10.92
CA ILE A 124 -2.57 28.12 9.98
C ILE A 124 -1.33 28.61 9.23
N PRO A 125 -0.13 28.04 9.49
CA PRO A 125 1.06 28.46 8.78
C PRO A 125 0.92 28.18 7.28
N SER A 126 1.46 29.07 6.46
CA SER A 126 1.63 28.85 5.01
C SER A 126 3.04 29.29 4.60
N LYS A 127 3.50 28.87 3.41
CA LYS A 127 4.79 29.32 2.85
C LYS A 127 4.85 30.82 2.59
N GLU A 128 3.69 31.47 2.44
CA GLU A 128 3.58 32.92 2.19
C GLU A 128 3.84 33.74 3.47
N TRP A 129 3.74 33.11 4.64
CA TRP A 129 4.02 33.75 5.93
C TRP A 129 5.52 33.88 6.22
N ASP A 130 6.39 33.20 5.47
CA ASP A 130 7.84 33.33 5.62
C ASP A 130 8.36 34.58 4.89
N SER A 131 7.98 35.75 5.39
CA SER A 131 8.59 37.03 5.00
C SER A 131 9.89 37.33 5.78
N GLY A 132 10.41 36.34 6.50
CA GLY A 132 11.53 36.47 7.43
C GLY A 132 12.89 36.11 6.81
N PRO A 133 13.94 35.94 7.64
CA PRO A 133 15.30 35.62 7.18
C PRO A 133 15.48 34.19 6.63
N GLY A 134 14.39 33.52 6.23
CA GLY A 134 14.33 32.19 5.62
C GLY A 134 14.18 31.02 6.61
N THR A 135 14.31 29.81 6.09
CA THR A 135 14.17 28.54 6.83
C THR A 135 15.22 28.40 7.94
N GLY A 136 14.76 27.99 9.13
CA GLY A 136 15.60 27.63 10.27
C GLY A 136 15.77 26.12 10.37
N TRP A 137 14.89 25.45 11.10
CA TRP A 137 14.91 23.99 11.26
C TRP A 137 13.99 23.30 10.25
N GLU A 138 14.55 22.32 9.55
CA GLU A 138 13.82 21.40 8.67
C GLU A 138 14.29 19.95 8.91
N SER A 139 13.39 19.01 8.64
CA SER A 139 13.72 17.58 8.63
C SER A 139 14.46 17.27 7.32
N ASP A 140 15.77 17.10 7.39
CA ASP A 140 16.53 16.46 6.32
C ASP A 140 16.29 14.93 6.31
N LEU A 141 16.70 14.24 5.24
CA LEU A 141 16.58 12.77 5.16
C LEU A 141 17.71 12.05 5.93
N GLU A 142 18.84 12.72 6.14
CA GLU A 142 20.05 12.11 6.72
C GLU A 142 19.91 11.89 8.24
N TYR A 143 19.31 12.83 8.95
CA TYR A 143 19.09 12.81 10.40
C TYR A 143 17.60 12.67 10.75
N SER A 144 16.81 12.13 9.82
CA SER A 144 15.40 11.87 10.03
C SER A 144 15.18 10.76 11.05
N ILE A 145 14.25 10.99 11.98
CA ILE A 145 13.73 9.93 12.88
C ILE A 145 12.85 8.92 12.15
N LEU A 146 12.35 9.27 10.97
CA LEU A 146 11.60 8.37 10.10
C LEU A 146 12.55 7.60 9.19
N ASN A 147 12.35 6.28 9.06
CA ASN A 147 13.06 5.45 8.10
C ASN A 147 12.37 5.45 6.72
N PHE A 148 13.01 6.11 5.75
CA PHE A 148 12.51 6.24 4.37
C PHE A 148 12.88 5.08 3.44
N GLU A 149 13.73 4.17 3.89
CA GLU A 149 14.11 2.98 3.14
C GLU A 149 13.26 1.78 3.57
N ARG A 150 12.75 1.03 2.60
CA ARG A 150 11.95 -0.17 2.86
C ARG A 150 12.84 -1.38 3.04
N VAL A 151 12.38 -2.35 3.83
CA VAL A 151 13.07 -3.64 3.97
C VAL A 151 13.18 -4.33 2.61
N GLU A 152 14.36 -4.79 2.23
CA GLU A 152 14.54 -5.49 0.97
C GLU A 152 13.71 -6.78 0.95
N MET A 153 12.92 -6.97 -0.12
CA MET A 153 12.08 -8.15 -0.28
C MET A 153 12.94 -9.31 -0.78
N PRO A 154 13.02 -10.44 -0.05
CA PRO A 154 13.81 -11.57 -0.50
C PRO A 154 13.24 -12.18 -1.80
N GLU A 155 14.12 -12.33 -2.79
CA GLU A 155 13.80 -12.95 -4.07
C GLU A 155 14.71 -14.15 -4.34
N ARG A 156 14.21 -15.12 -5.08
CA ARG A 156 15.05 -16.22 -5.58
C ARG A 156 16.09 -15.71 -6.59
N PRO A 157 17.30 -16.30 -6.62
CA PRO A 157 18.33 -15.90 -7.58
C PRO A 157 17.86 -16.05 -9.04
N PRO A 158 18.18 -15.10 -9.94
CA PRO A 158 17.76 -15.12 -11.35
C PRO A 158 18.05 -16.43 -12.10
N GLU A 159 19.23 -17.00 -11.89
CA GLU A 159 19.74 -18.23 -12.51
C GLU A 159 18.98 -19.49 -12.09
N GLU A 160 18.37 -19.48 -10.90
CA GLU A 160 17.50 -20.54 -10.41
C GLU A 160 16.07 -20.31 -10.88
N ARG A 161 15.49 -19.14 -10.58
CA ARG A 161 14.07 -18.85 -10.81
C ARG A 161 13.66 -18.85 -12.28
N ARG A 162 14.62 -18.77 -13.21
CA ARG A 162 14.35 -18.86 -14.66
C ARG A 162 14.02 -20.28 -15.12
N LYS A 163 14.34 -21.31 -14.32
CA LYS A 163 14.27 -22.73 -14.71
C LYS A 163 12.99 -23.43 -14.28
N ASP A 164 12.19 -22.81 -13.43
CA ASP A 164 11.02 -23.44 -12.83
C ASP A 164 9.86 -22.43 -12.63
N PHE A 165 8.76 -22.95 -12.10
CA PHE A 165 7.54 -22.21 -11.82
C PHE A 165 7.31 -21.98 -10.32
N GLU A 166 8.35 -22.15 -9.49
CA GLU A 166 8.26 -21.86 -8.06
C GLU A 166 8.21 -20.34 -7.81
N PRO A 167 7.58 -19.88 -6.70
CA PRO A 167 7.43 -18.46 -6.40
C PRO A 167 8.75 -17.68 -6.45
N VAL A 168 8.76 -16.55 -7.16
CA VAL A 168 9.95 -15.70 -7.26
C VAL A 168 10.18 -14.89 -5.99
N ILE A 169 9.11 -14.35 -5.43
CA ILE A 169 9.12 -13.57 -4.20
C ILE A 169 8.96 -14.55 -3.03
N LEU A 170 9.89 -14.51 -2.08
CA LEU A 170 9.88 -15.43 -0.92
C LEU A 170 8.99 -14.90 0.23
N GLY A 171 8.75 -13.59 0.27
CA GLY A 171 8.02 -12.94 1.35
C GLY A 171 8.94 -12.57 2.53
N PHE A 172 8.36 -11.92 3.54
CA PHE A 172 9.10 -11.50 4.73
C PHE A 172 9.34 -12.64 5.72
N SER A 173 10.48 -12.59 6.41
CA SER A 173 10.61 -13.19 7.73
C SER A 173 9.75 -12.43 8.76
N GLU A 174 9.57 -13.00 9.95
CA GLU A 174 8.82 -12.34 11.02
C GLU A 174 9.49 -11.04 11.46
N GLU A 175 10.81 -11.04 11.61
CA GLU A 175 11.60 -9.86 11.96
C GLU A 175 11.48 -8.78 10.88
N GLN A 176 11.58 -9.18 9.60
CA GLN A 176 11.44 -8.25 8.48
C GLN A 176 10.04 -7.62 8.42
N ALA A 177 8.99 -8.41 8.67
CA ALA A 177 7.62 -7.93 8.68
C ALA A 177 7.38 -6.93 9.82
N VAL A 178 7.94 -7.19 11.01
CA VAL A 178 7.88 -6.25 12.15
C VAL A 178 8.61 -4.95 11.81
N VAL A 179 9.86 -5.03 11.32
CA VAL A 179 10.65 -3.84 10.96
C VAL A 179 9.96 -2.99 9.89
N GLU A 180 9.42 -3.62 8.85
CA GLU A 180 8.67 -2.92 7.81
C GLU A 180 7.35 -2.35 8.34
N GLY A 181 6.66 -3.08 9.22
CA GLY A 181 5.42 -2.66 9.87
C GLY A 181 5.60 -1.44 10.77
N MET A 182 6.70 -1.36 11.52
CA MET A 182 7.06 -0.23 12.38
C MET A 182 7.25 1.10 11.62
N ARG A 183 7.44 1.06 10.30
CA ARG A 183 7.47 2.26 9.45
C ARG A 183 6.07 2.89 9.30
N CYS A 184 4.99 2.16 9.55
CA CYS A 184 3.64 2.67 9.40
C CYS A 184 3.34 3.81 10.40
N LEU A 185 3.02 5.00 9.90
CA LEU A 185 2.63 6.13 10.73
C LEU A 185 1.17 6.06 11.21
N GLY A 186 0.37 5.10 10.78
CA GLY A 186 -1.02 4.98 11.19
C GLY A 186 -1.95 6.10 10.71
N CYS A 187 -1.58 6.84 9.66
CA CYS A 187 -2.32 8.02 9.18
C CYS A 187 -3.58 7.74 8.32
N ALA A 188 -3.86 6.46 8.01
CA ALA A 188 -5.02 6.00 7.23
C ALA A 188 -5.17 6.50 5.77
N LEU A 189 -4.31 7.38 5.26
CA LEU A 189 -4.41 7.89 3.88
C LEU A 189 -4.29 6.81 2.80
N CYS A 190 -3.59 5.71 3.09
CA CYS A 190 -3.49 4.55 2.21
C CYS A 190 -4.81 3.80 2.03
N MET A 191 -5.78 4.00 2.93
CA MET A 191 -7.12 3.40 2.82
C MET A 191 -7.88 3.95 1.62
N ASP A 192 -7.70 5.23 1.28
CA ASP A 192 -8.33 5.86 0.11
C ASP A 192 -7.73 5.36 -1.21
N GLY A 193 -6.44 5.00 -1.20
CA GLY A 193 -5.79 4.35 -2.34
C GLY A 193 -6.21 2.89 -2.52
N CYS A 194 -6.79 2.25 -1.50
CA CYS A 194 -7.23 0.88 -1.58
C CYS A 194 -8.65 0.79 -2.16
N PRO A 195 -8.89 0.07 -3.27
CA PRO A 195 -10.22 -0.04 -3.86
C PRO A 195 -11.28 -0.64 -2.92
N THR A 196 -10.87 -1.48 -1.96
CA THR A 196 -11.76 -2.07 -0.96
C THR A 196 -11.76 -1.32 0.37
N ARG A 197 -11.00 -0.21 0.48
CA ARG A 197 -10.84 0.60 1.69
C ARG A 197 -10.45 -0.23 2.93
N MET A 198 -9.51 -1.16 2.76
CA MET A 198 -9.01 -1.99 3.86
C MET A 198 -8.50 -1.14 5.02
N PHE A 199 -8.66 -1.62 6.25
CA PHE A 199 -8.16 -1.01 7.49
C PHE A 199 -6.64 -1.22 7.62
N ILE A 200 -5.88 -0.57 6.74
CA ILE A 200 -4.45 -0.81 6.54
C ILE A 200 -3.63 -0.54 7.81
N PRO A 201 -3.74 0.63 8.46
CA PRO A 201 -3.06 0.87 9.73
C PRO A 201 -3.30 -0.22 10.77
N GLN A 202 -4.56 -0.65 10.91
CA GLN A 202 -5.00 -1.54 11.98
C GLN A 202 -4.46 -2.96 11.79
N TYR A 203 -4.46 -3.47 10.56
CA TYR A 203 -3.87 -4.79 10.33
C TYR A 203 -2.34 -4.75 10.36
N ILE A 204 -1.70 -3.64 9.98
CA ILE A 204 -0.23 -3.51 10.08
C ILE A 204 0.18 -3.46 11.55
N GLU A 205 -0.54 -2.72 12.38
CA GLU A 205 -0.35 -2.72 13.83
C GLU A 205 -0.50 -4.13 14.40
N ALA A 206 -1.58 -4.85 14.05
CA ALA A 206 -1.79 -6.23 14.50
C ALA A 206 -0.66 -7.19 14.05
N ILE A 207 -0.12 -7.03 12.84
CA ILE A 207 1.04 -7.80 12.36
C ILE A 207 2.29 -7.46 13.19
N THR A 208 2.52 -6.17 13.45
CA THR A 208 3.69 -5.69 14.20
C THR A 208 3.65 -6.18 15.66
N ASP A 209 2.45 -6.30 16.24
CA ASP A 209 2.22 -6.84 17.57
C ASP A 209 2.27 -8.38 17.63
N GLY A 210 2.40 -9.07 16.48
CA GLY A 210 2.35 -10.54 16.39
C GLY A 210 0.94 -11.14 16.54
N ASP A 211 -0.11 -10.33 16.57
CA ASP A 211 -1.50 -10.76 16.66
C ASP A 211 -2.09 -11.07 15.26
N TYR A 212 -1.64 -12.19 14.71
CA TYR A 212 -2.04 -12.61 13.37
C TYR A 212 -3.53 -12.96 13.27
N GLU A 213 -4.16 -13.43 14.35
CA GLU A 213 -5.60 -13.71 14.37
C GLU A 213 -6.42 -12.42 14.25
N LYS A 214 -6.04 -11.36 14.96
CA LYS A 214 -6.65 -10.02 14.82
C LYS A 214 -6.42 -9.47 13.42
N SER A 215 -5.21 -9.62 12.87
CA SER A 215 -4.93 -9.19 11.50
C SER A 215 -5.85 -9.87 10.48
N LEU A 216 -6.09 -11.18 10.63
CA LEU A 216 -6.97 -11.95 9.78
C LEU A 216 -8.42 -11.48 9.89
N LYS A 217 -8.92 -11.24 11.11
CA LYS A 217 -10.27 -10.69 11.34
C LYS A 217 -10.44 -9.33 10.66
N ILE A 218 -9.43 -8.46 10.74
CA ILE A 218 -9.43 -7.14 10.10
C ILE A 218 -9.48 -7.26 8.57
N PHE A 219 -8.69 -8.17 7.98
CA PHE A 219 -8.72 -8.40 6.53
C PHE A 219 -10.12 -8.76 6.02
N TYR A 220 -10.79 -9.69 6.70
CA TYR A 220 -12.07 -10.24 6.28
C TYR A 220 -13.28 -9.31 6.47
N VAL A 221 -13.06 -8.09 6.99
CA VAL A 221 -14.11 -7.06 7.00
C VAL A 221 -14.49 -6.66 5.56
N ASN A 222 -13.50 -6.42 4.69
CA ASN A 222 -13.73 -5.94 3.32
C ASN A 222 -12.88 -6.62 2.24
N ASN A 223 -12.11 -7.66 2.58
CA ASN A 223 -11.38 -8.45 1.61
C ASN A 223 -11.35 -9.94 2.01
N PRO A 224 -12.13 -10.81 1.34
CA PRO A 224 -12.11 -12.26 1.62
C PRO A 224 -10.97 -13.03 0.94
N LEU A 225 -10.11 -12.35 0.16
CA LEU A 225 -8.95 -12.92 -0.54
C LEU A 225 -7.65 -12.14 -0.21
N PRO A 226 -7.34 -11.90 1.09
CA PRO A 226 -6.24 -11.03 1.48
C PRO A 226 -4.87 -11.54 1.04
N GLU A 227 -4.64 -12.86 1.02
CA GLU A 227 -3.33 -13.40 0.72
C GLU A 227 -3.02 -13.40 -0.78
N ILE A 228 -4.01 -13.76 -1.61
CA ILE A 228 -3.93 -13.57 -3.06
C ILE A 228 -3.64 -12.09 -3.36
N CYS A 229 -4.41 -11.17 -2.77
CA CYS A 229 -4.15 -9.73 -2.91
C CYS A 229 -2.77 -9.33 -2.40
N GLY A 230 -2.30 -9.93 -1.31
CA GLY A 230 -0.95 -9.72 -0.76
C GLY A 230 0.18 -10.21 -1.66
N THR A 231 -0.17 -10.94 -2.72
CA THR A 231 0.78 -11.48 -3.70
C THR A 231 0.72 -10.71 -5.02
N VAL A 232 -0.48 -10.48 -5.57
CA VAL A 232 -0.65 -10.01 -6.96
C VAL A 232 -1.28 -8.62 -7.11
N CYS A 233 -1.67 -7.96 -6.01
CA CYS A 233 -2.28 -6.61 -6.10
C CYS A 233 -1.31 -5.58 -6.71
N THR A 234 -1.86 -4.61 -7.43
CA THR A 234 -1.14 -3.45 -7.98
C THR A 234 -0.89 -2.34 -6.94
N HIS A 235 -1.08 -2.63 -5.64
CA HIS A 235 -0.59 -1.83 -4.52
C HIS A 235 -0.88 -0.31 -4.57
N ARG A 236 -2.04 0.10 -5.08
CA ARG A 236 -2.47 1.53 -5.11
C ARG A 236 -2.48 2.23 -3.74
N CYS A 237 -2.56 1.46 -2.67
CA CYS A 237 -2.41 1.95 -1.31
C CYS A 237 -0.98 2.44 -0.99
N GLU A 238 0.04 1.90 -1.67
CA GLU A 238 1.44 2.31 -1.54
C GLU A 238 1.70 3.61 -2.31
N ASP A 239 1.04 3.83 -3.46
CA ASP A 239 1.06 5.13 -4.16
C ASP A 239 0.56 6.27 -3.24
N ALA A 240 -0.49 5.98 -2.46
CA ALA A 240 -1.10 6.89 -1.50
C ALA A 240 -0.33 6.99 -0.16
N CYS A 241 0.71 6.18 0.06
CA CYS A 241 1.47 6.19 1.31
C CYS A 241 2.26 7.50 1.44
N VAL A 242 2.22 8.12 2.62
CA VAL A 242 2.90 9.42 2.86
C VAL A 242 4.41 9.39 2.67
N TYR A 243 5.04 8.21 2.83
CA TYR A 243 6.47 8.03 2.57
C TYR A 243 6.84 8.20 1.10
N SER A 244 5.92 7.93 0.16
CA SER A 244 6.20 8.01 -1.29
C SER A 244 6.56 9.43 -1.77
N LYS A 245 6.31 10.46 -0.94
CA LYS A 245 6.65 11.85 -1.23
C LYS A 245 8.15 12.16 -1.15
N ARG A 246 8.88 11.46 -0.30
CA ARG A 246 10.32 11.71 -0.04
C ARG A 246 11.19 10.44 0.00
N GLY A 247 10.57 9.25 -0.03
CA GLY A 247 11.27 7.98 0.01
C GLY A 247 10.38 6.82 -0.45
N GLN A 248 10.62 5.63 0.07
CA GLN A 248 9.92 4.42 -0.36
C GLN A 248 8.68 4.17 0.52
N PRO A 249 7.53 3.81 -0.07
CA PRO A 249 6.32 3.53 0.69
C PRO A 249 6.49 2.33 1.62
N VAL A 250 5.59 2.21 2.59
CA VAL A 250 5.43 0.97 3.36
C VAL A 250 4.97 -0.13 2.41
N GLN A 251 5.54 -1.32 2.51
CA GLN A 251 5.22 -2.48 1.67
C GLN A 251 3.91 -3.16 2.11
N ILE A 252 2.82 -2.41 2.00
CA ILE A 252 1.47 -2.76 2.44
C ILE A 252 1.00 -4.07 1.80
N ARG A 253 1.30 -4.30 0.51
CA ARG A 253 0.95 -5.53 -0.20
C ARG A 253 1.58 -6.74 0.47
N TYR A 254 2.89 -6.68 0.71
CA TYR A 254 3.61 -7.84 1.23
C TYR A 254 3.34 -8.09 2.72
N LEU A 255 3.15 -7.03 3.53
CA LEU A 255 2.66 -7.17 4.90
C LEU A 255 1.29 -7.87 4.94
N LYS A 256 0.38 -7.54 4.03
CA LYS A 256 -0.92 -8.22 3.91
C LYS A 256 -0.76 -9.69 3.57
N GLY A 257 0.11 -10.03 2.61
CA GLY A 257 0.42 -11.41 2.25
C GLY A 257 1.01 -12.19 3.42
N PHE A 258 2.00 -11.61 4.11
CA PHE A 258 2.62 -12.16 5.30
C PHE A 258 1.59 -12.41 6.42
N GLY A 259 0.84 -11.39 6.85
CA GLY A 259 -0.14 -11.55 7.92
C GLY A 259 -1.20 -12.61 7.62
N ALA A 260 -1.67 -12.69 6.37
CA ALA A 260 -2.66 -13.67 5.96
C ALA A 260 -2.11 -15.10 5.85
N SER A 261 -0.81 -15.27 5.55
CA SER A 261 -0.17 -16.57 5.42
C SER A 261 0.13 -17.25 6.76
N ARG A 262 0.15 -16.49 7.87
CA ARG A 262 0.39 -17.03 9.23
C ARG A 262 -0.74 -17.90 9.76
N ILE A 263 -1.92 -17.86 9.14
CA ILE A 263 -3.08 -18.62 9.58
C ILE A 263 -3.50 -19.62 8.49
N ASP A 264 -3.18 -20.89 8.71
CA ASP A 264 -3.61 -21.98 7.83
C ASP A 264 -5.10 -22.30 8.01
N ASP A 265 -5.53 -22.59 9.24
CA ASP A 265 -6.94 -22.87 9.56
C ASP A 265 -7.70 -21.57 9.85
N ARG A 266 -8.17 -20.93 8.78
CA ARG A 266 -8.97 -19.70 8.85
C ARG A 266 -10.33 -19.92 9.50
N ALA A 267 -10.88 -21.14 9.44
CA ALA A 267 -12.17 -21.46 10.04
C ALA A 267 -12.10 -21.45 11.57
N LYS A 268 -10.96 -21.80 12.16
CA LYS A 268 -10.72 -21.69 13.61
C LYS A 268 -10.83 -20.24 14.10
N VAL A 269 -10.32 -19.28 13.34
CA VAL A 269 -10.25 -17.86 13.74
C VAL A 269 -11.53 -17.10 13.40
N LEU A 270 -12.06 -17.31 12.18
CA LEU A 270 -13.21 -16.57 11.65
C LEU A 270 -14.55 -17.25 11.92
N GLY A 271 -14.52 -18.51 12.33
CA GLY A 271 -15.70 -19.37 12.47
C GLY A 271 -16.38 -19.68 11.14
N LYS A 272 -17.20 -20.74 11.14
CA LYS A 272 -18.07 -21.12 10.01
C LYS A 272 -19.53 -20.67 10.20
N LYS A 273 -19.77 -19.70 11.07
CA LYS A 273 -21.13 -19.19 11.31
C LYS A 273 -21.72 -18.69 10.00
N ILE A 274 -22.87 -19.27 9.66
CA ILE A 274 -23.73 -18.87 8.55
C ILE A 274 -24.92 -18.07 9.11
N GLY A 275 -25.48 -17.18 8.29
CA GLY A 275 -26.69 -16.46 8.63
C GLY A 275 -27.92 -17.36 8.68
N THR A 276 -29.05 -16.81 9.11
CA THR A 276 -30.34 -17.48 9.01
C THR A 276 -30.70 -17.74 7.55
N LYS A 277 -31.33 -18.89 7.24
CA LYS A 277 -31.63 -19.27 5.87
C LYS A 277 -32.52 -18.21 5.18
N ARG A 278 -32.07 -17.65 4.05
CA ARG A 278 -32.76 -16.56 3.32
C ARG A 278 -33.21 -16.90 1.91
N GLY A 279 -32.55 -17.84 1.23
CA GLY A 279 -32.83 -18.16 -0.17
C GLY A 279 -31.64 -18.82 -0.86
N ARG A 280 -31.73 -18.98 -2.18
CA ARG A 280 -30.72 -19.61 -3.04
C ARG A 280 -30.24 -18.64 -4.10
N VAL A 281 -28.91 -18.53 -4.26
CA VAL A 281 -28.27 -17.67 -5.26
C VAL A 281 -27.37 -18.48 -6.17
N ALA A 282 -27.55 -18.33 -7.49
CA ALA A 282 -26.63 -18.87 -8.47
C ALA A 282 -25.52 -17.85 -8.77
N VAL A 283 -24.27 -18.29 -8.75
CA VAL A 283 -23.10 -17.47 -9.08
C VAL A 283 -22.46 -18.05 -10.34
N ILE A 284 -22.36 -17.26 -11.40
CA ILE A 284 -21.77 -17.73 -12.68
C ILE A 284 -20.32 -17.27 -12.75
N GLY A 285 -19.39 -18.22 -12.62
CA GLY A 285 -17.94 -18.01 -12.61
C GLY A 285 -17.33 -18.14 -11.20
N ALA A 286 -16.39 -19.07 -11.05
CA ALA A 286 -15.59 -19.29 -9.84
C ALA A 286 -14.32 -18.40 -9.83
N GLY A 287 -14.46 -17.14 -10.22
CA GLY A 287 -13.38 -16.14 -10.15
C GLY A 287 -13.34 -15.39 -8.81
N PRO A 288 -12.46 -14.38 -8.67
CA PRO A 288 -12.37 -13.56 -7.44
C PRO A 288 -13.71 -12.91 -7.06
N ALA A 289 -14.45 -12.39 -8.05
CA ALA A 289 -15.76 -11.79 -7.84
C ALA A 289 -16.78 -12.83 -7.33
N GLY A 290 -16.83 -14.01 -7.96
CA GLY A 290 -17.72 -15.10 -7.55
C GLY A 290 -17.45 -15.57 -6.13
N PHE A 291 -16.18 -15.75 -5.76
CA PHE A 291 -15.80 -16.13 -4.39
C PHE A 291 -16.11 -15.04 -3.36
N THR A 292 -15.87 -13.78 -3.70
CA THR A 292 -16.17 -12.65 -2.82
C THR A 292 -17.66 -12.57 -2.52
N VAL A 293 -18.51 -12.62 -3.56
CA VAL A 293 -19.97 -12.60 -3.40
C VAL A 293 -20.44 -13.83 -2.63
N SER A 294 -19.90 -15.01 -2.93
CA SER A 294 -20.26 -16.25 -2.24
C SER A 294 -19.94 -16.18 -0.75
N TYR A 295 -18.77 -15.65 -0.37
CA TYR A 295 -18.38 -15.45 1.02
C TYR A 295 -19.42 -14.61 1.78
N TYR A 296 -19.75 -13.41 1.27
CA TYR A 296 -20.70 -12.52 1.95
C TYR A 296 -22.11 -13.09 1.97
N LEU A 297 -22.60 -13.68 0.87
CA LEU A 297 -23.93 -14.29 0.81
C LEU A 297 -24.09 -15.48 1.77
N ARG A 298 -23.06 -16.32 1.93
CA ARG A 298 -23.07 -17.41 2.93
C ARG A 298 -23.13 -16.88 4.35
N ARG A 299 -22.41 -15.79 4.65
CA ARG A 299 -22.47 -15.12 5.97
C ARG A 299 -23.85 -14.53 6.26
N GLU A 300 -24.54 -14.06 5.22
CA GLU A 300 -25.92 -13.56 5.30
C GLU A 300 -26.98 -14.67 5.31
N GLY A 301 -26.60 -15.94 5.07
CA GLY A 301 -27.50 -17.10 5.15
C GLY A 301 -28.19 -17.50 3.85
N PHE A 302 -27.68 -17.06 2.70
CA PHE A 302 -28.11 -17.57 1.39
C PHE A 302 -27.35 -18.83 1.03
N ASP A 303 -28.03 -19.84 0.49
CA ASP A 303 -27.40 -21.01 -0.12
C ASP A 303 -26.85 -20.62 -1.50
N VAL A 304 -25.56 -20.91 -1.73
CA VAL A 304 -24.86 -20.44 -2.93
C VAL A 304 -24.35 -21.64 -3.73
N THR A 305 -24.72 -21.67 -5.02
CA THR A 305 -24.18 -22.61 -5.99
C THR A 305 -23.42 -21.83 -7.07
N ILE A 306 -22.12 -22.09 -7.20
CA ILE A 306 -21.27 -21.55 -8.26
C ILE A 306 -21.31 -22.48 -9.47
N PHE A 307 -21.52 -21.93 -10.67
CA PHE A 307 -21.39 -22.61 -11.95
C PHE A 307 -20.11 -22.16 -12.63
N GLU A 308 -19.16 -23.08 -12.83
CA GLU A 308 -17.84 -22.81 -13.42
C GLU A 308 -17.68 -23.59 -14.72
N ALA A 309 -17.24 -22.91 -15.77
CA ALA A 309 -17.08 -23.50 -17.10
C ALA A 309 -15.83 -24.39 -17.21
N LEU A 310 -14.83 -24.15 -16.37
CA LEU A 310 -13.57 -24.89 -16.32
C LEU A 310 -13.64 -26.08 -15.34
N PRO A 311 -12.71 -27.04 -15.44
CA PRO A 311 -12.60 -28.14 -14.46
C PRO A 311 -12.00 -27.70 -13.11
N VAL A 312 -11.56 -26.44 -12.99
CA VAL A 312 -10.88 -25.90 -11.80
C VAL A 312 -11.45 -24.53 -11.40
N PRO A 313 -11.49 -24.20 -10.10
CA PRO A 313 -11.92 -22.89 -9.61
C PRO A 313 -10.79 -21.86 -9.67
N GLY A 314 -11.11 -20.58 -9.47
CA GLY A 314 -10.16 -19.48 -9.32
C GLY A 314 -10.13 -18.52 -10.51
N GLY A 315 -10.79 -18.87 -11.62
CA GLY A 315 -10.82 -18.05 -12.83
C GLY A 315 -9.41 -17.65 -13.28
N MET A 316 -9.22 -16.38 -13.65
CA MET A 316 -7.91 -15.87 -14.09
C MET A 316 -6.82 -15.92 -13.02
N MET A 317 -7.16 -15.98 -11.73
CA MET A 317 -6.14 -16.14 -10.69
C MET A 317 -5.46 -17.51 -10.79
N ARG A 318 -6.19 -18.54 -11.24
CA ARG A 318 -5.64 -19.88 -11.42
C ARG A 318 -5.09 -20.13 -12.81
N VAL A 319 -5.83 -19.73 -13.85
CA VAL A 319 -5.46 -20.09 -15.23
C VAL A 319 -4.75 -18.97 -15.98
N GLY A 320 -4.81 -17.73 -15.50
CA GLY A 320 -4.11 -16.60 -16.12
C GLY A 320 -2.75 -16.36 -15.46
N ILE A 321 -2.75 -16.08 -14.16
CA ILE A 321 -1.55 -15.72 -13.42
C ILE A 321 -0.64 -16.95 -13.26
N PRO A 322 0.64 -16.87 -13.69
CA PRO A 322 1.57 -17.99 -13.56
C PRO A 322 1.87 -18.36 -12.11
N ARG A 323 2.14 -19.65 -11.88
CA ARG A 323 2.44 -20.22 -10.54
C ARG A 323 3.62 -19.56 -9.82
N TYR A 324 4.60 -19.05 -10.57
CA TYR A 324 5.76 -18.33 -10.01
C TYR A 324 5.41 -16.92 -9.47
N ARG A 325 4.23 -16.39 -9.83
CA ARG A 325 3.67 -15.15 -9.26
C ARG A 325 2.61 -15.47 -8.21
N LEU A 326 1.73 -16.44 -8.45
CA LEU A 326 0.66 -16.80 -7.53
C LEU A 326 0.65 -18.31 -7.26
N SER A 327 1.06 -18.68 -6.06
CA SER A 327 1.13 -20.07 -5.64
C SER A 327 -0.26 -20.72 -5.61
N GLN A 328 -0.34 -21.95 -6.12
CA GLN A 328 -1.58 -22.74 -6.09
C GLN A 328 -1.99 -23.06 -4.65
N LYS A 329 -1.03 -23.22 -3.73
CA LYS A 329 -1.29 -23.47 -2.31
C LYS A 329 -2.07 -22.29 -1.67
N ILE A 330 -1.73 -21.06 -2.04
CA ILE A 330 -2.42 -19.86 -1.56
C ILE A 330 -3.87 -19.84 -2.07
N LEU A 331 -4.06 -20.11 -3.37
CA LEU A 331 -5.39 -20.21 -3.97
C LEU A 331 -6.24 -21.28 -3.30
N ASP A 332 -5.69 -22.47 -3.11
CA ASP A 332 -6.40 -23.61 -2.52
C ASP A 332 -6.80 -23.32 -1.08
N ARG A 333 -5.96 -22.64 -0.29
CA ARG A 333 -6.27 -22.24 1.08
C ARG A 333 -7.43 -21.22 1.14
N GLU A 334 -7.35 -20.12 0.38
CA GLU A 334 -8.38 -19.08 0.44
C GLU A 334 -9.72 -19.55 -0.15
N ILE A 335 -9.68 -20.27 -1.28
CA ILE A 335 -10.87 -20.88 -1.89
C ILE A 335 -11.45 -21.94 -0.96
N GLY A 336 -10.60 -22.79 -0.38
CA GLY A 336 -11.00 -23.85 0.55
C GLY A 336 -11.73 -23.33 1.78
N PHE A 337 -11.29 -22.19 2.34
CA PHE A 337 -12.02 -21.56 3.43
C PHE A 337 -13.42 -21.11 3.00
N ILE A 338 -13.55 -20.43 1.85
CA ILE A 338 -14.84 -19.95 1.35
C ILE A 338 -15.79 -21.12 1.04
N THR A 339 -15.29 -22.18 0.39
CA THR A 339 -16.10 -23.38 0.11
C THR A 339 -16.52 -24.12 1.38
N SER A 340 -15.68 -24.09 2.42
CA SER A 340 -16.00 -24.68 3.73
C SER A 340 -17.20 -24.03 4.44
N LEU A 341 -17.68 -22.88 3.97
CA LEU A 341 -18.92 -22.23 4.42
C LEU A 341 -20.18 -22.85 3.79
N GLY A 342 -20.03 -23.92 3.00
CA GLY A 342 -21.13 -24.61 2.32
C GLY A 342 -21.47 -24.02 0.96
N VAL A 343 -20.46 -23.51 0.23
CA VAL A 343 -20.61 -23.10 -1.18
C VAL A 343 -20.46 -24.34 -2.05
N GLU A 344 -21.48 -24.65 -2.84
CA GLU A 344 -21.43 -25.73 -3.84
C GLU A 344 -20.79 -25.19 -5.14
N ILE A 345 -19.94 -25.98 -5.79
CA ILE A 345 -19.36 -25.61 -7.10
C ILE A 345 -19.66 -26.72 -8.12
N LYS A 346 -20.31 -26.34 -9.22
CA LYS A 346 -20.57 -27.18 -10.39
C LYS A 346 -19.57 -26.83 -11.49
N TYR A 347 -18.53 -27.65 -11.61
CA TYR A 347 -17.50 -27.53 -12.64
C TYR A 347 -18.01 -27.97 -14.02
N ASN A 348 -17.22 -27.67 -15.06
CA ASN A 348 -17.50 -28.05 -16.44
C ASN A 348 -18.92 -27.68 -16.91
N THR A 349 -19.46 -26.58 -16.38
CA THR A 349 -20.83 -26.14 -16.63
C THR A 349 -20.82 -24.73 -17.19
N ARG A 350 -20.95 -24.62 -18.52
CA ARG A 350 -21.01 -23.35 -19.24
C ARG A 350 -22.44 -22.87 -19.39
N ILE A 351 -22.78 -21.84 -18.62
CA ILE A 351 -24.08 -21.17 -18.76
C ILE A 351 -24.19 -20.52 -20.15
N GLY A 352 -25.36 -20.66 -20.76
CA GLY A 352 -25.66 -20.28 -22.14
C GLY A 352 -25.45 -21.40 -23.15
N ARG A 353 -24.69 -22.46 -22.81
CA ARG A 353 -24.51 -23.67 -23.64
C ARG A 353 -25.13 -24.90 -22.99
N ASP A 354 -24.68 -25.24 -21.79
CA ASP A 354 -25.07 -26.47 -21.09
C ASP A 354 -26.36 -26.25 -20.28
N ILE A 355 -26.49 -25.06 -19.66
CA ILE A 355 -27.69 -24.61 -18.94
C ILE A 355 -28.07 -23.22 -19.45
N LYS A 356 -29.34 -23.00 -19.81
CA LYS A 356 -29.81 -21.67 -20.21
C LYS A 356 -29.92 -20.74 -19.00
N LEU A 357 -29.54 -19.47 -19.15
CA LEU A 357 -29.70 -18.47 -18.10
C LEU A 357 -31.15 -18.37 -17.59
N SER A 358 -32.13 -18.50 -18.49
CA SER A 358 -33.56 -18.50 -18.16
C SER A 358 -33.98 -19.61 -17.20
N GLN A 359 -33.24 -20.73 -17.16
CA GLN A 359 -33.49 -21.80 -16.21
C GLN A 359 -33.01 -21.41 -14.81
N LEU A 360 -31.82 -20.84 -14.71
CA LEU A 360 -31.29 -20.36 -13.41
C LEU A 360 -32.19 -19.28 -12.80
N LEU A 361 -32.72 -18.37 -13.61
CA LEU A 361 -33.66 -17.33 -13.17
C LEU A 361 -35.01 -17.90 -12.66
N LYS A 362 -35.34 -19.15 -12.97
CA LYS A 362 -36.52 -19.84 -12.43
C LYS A 362 -36.22 -20.65 -11.17
N GLU A 363 -35.02 -21.21 -11.08
CA GLU A 363 -34.62 -22.12 -10.00
C GLU A 363 -34.03 -21.40 -8.78
N PHE A 364 -33.43 -20.21 -8.98
CA PHE A 364 -32.76 -19.44 -7.95
C PHE A 364 -33.45 -18.09 -7.74
N ASP A 365 -33.36 -17.57 -6.51
CA ASP A 365 -33.96 -16.28 -6.14
C ASP A 365 -33.17 -15.10 -6.74
N ALA A 366 -31.87 -15.30 -6.97
CA ALA A 366 -31.01 -14.34 -7.64
C ALA A 366 -29.89 -15.03 -8.42
N VAL A 367 -29.35 -14.31 -9.42
CA VAL A 367 -28.22 -14.76 -10.23
C VAL A 367 -27.16 -13.65 -10.28
N PHE A 368 -25.92 -13.98 -9.93
CA PHE A 368 -24.77 -13.09 -10.06
C PHE A 368 -23.90 -13.52 -11.26
N LEU A 369 -23.53 -12.57 -12.11
CA LEU A 369 -22.68 -12.80 -13.28
C LEU A 369 -21.25 -12.33 -13.02
N GLY A 370 -20.34 -13.27 -12.78
CA GLY A 370 -18.91 -13.06 -12.54
C GLY A 370 -18.02 -13.73 -13.59
N VAL A 371 -18.43 -13.71 -14.86
CA VAL A 371 -17.82 -14.51 -15.95
C VAL A 371 -16.45 -14.03 -16.42
N GLY A 372 -16.02 -12.84 -16.00
CA GLY A 372 -14.72 -12.26 -16.37
C GLY A 372 -14.53 -12.04 -17.87
N PHE A 373 -13.27 -11.86 -18.29
CA PHE A 373 -12.90 -11.64 -19.69
C PHE A 373 -11.86 -12.68 -20.14
N HIS A 374 -12.33 -13.74 -20.80
CA HIS A 374 -11.52 -14.93 -21.13
C HIS A 374 -10.98 -14.98 -22.56
N ARG A 375 -11.27 -13.97 -23.39
CA ARG A 375 -10.89 -13.92 -24.80
C ARG A 375 -9.75 -12.94 -25.01
N GLY A 376 -8.78 -13.31 -25.85
CA GLY A 376 -7.75 -12.39 -26.34
C GLY A 376 -8.30 -11.44 -27.40
N ILE A 377 -7.58 -10.34 -27.63
CA ILE A 377 -7.87 -9.37 -28.70
C ILE A 377 -6.95 -9.71 -29.89
N LYS A 378 -7.55 -9.91 -31.07
CA LYS A 378 -6.81 -10.10 -32.32
C LYS A 378 -6.29 -8.77 -32.86
N MET A 379 -5.17 -8.81 -33.59
CA MET A 379 -4.56 -7.61 -34.18
C MET A 379 -5.18 -7.23 -35.52
N GLY A 380 -5.80 -8.17 -36.23
CA GLY A 380 -6.35 -7.99 -37.57
C GLY A 380 -5.29 -7.86 -38.65
N ILE A 381 -4.12 -8.50 -38.49
CA ILE A 381 -3.00 -8.40 -39.44
C ILE A 381 -2.82 -9.69 -40.24
N PRO A 382 -2.26 -9.62 -41.47
CA PRO A 382 -1.92 -10.82 -42.24
C PRO A 382 -1.00 -11.76 -41.45
N GLY A 383 -1.33 -13.05 -41.43
CA GLY A 383 -0.56 -14.09 -40.73
C GLY A 383 -0.93 -14.31 -39.27
N GLU A 384 -1.94 -13.62 -38.72
CA GLU A 384 -2.33 -13.76 -37.30
C GLU A 384 -2.93 -15.12 -36.90
N ASP A 385 -3.32 -15.94 -37.88
CA ASP A 385 -3.79 -17.32 -37.70
C ASP A 385 -2.73 -18.35 -38.16
N GLY A 386 -1.48 -17.92 -38.36
CA GLY A 386 -0.37 -18.78 -38.79
C GLY A 386 0.11 -19.76 -37.71
N GLU A 387 0.87 -20.77 -38.14
CA GLU A 387 1.49 -21.74 -37.22
C GLU A 387 2.44 -21.04 -36.24
N GLY A 388 2.34 -21.40 -34.95
CA GLY A 388 3.14 -20.79 -33.88
C GLY A 388 2.59 -19.48 -33.32
N VAL A 389 1.54 -18.91 -33.91
CA VAL A 389 0.85 -17.73 -33.36
C VAL A 389 -0.17 -18.15 -32.32
N MET A 390 -0.08 -17.60 -31.11
CA MET A 390 -0.96 -17.93 -29.99
C MET A 390 -1.45 -16.67 -29.28
N GLN A 391 -2.71 -16.70 -28.84
CA GLN A 391 -3.23 -15.69 -27.92
C GLN A 391 -2.63 -15.90 -26.53
N ALA A 392 -2.08 -14.84 -25.93
CA ALA A 392 -1.39 -14.93 -24.63
C ALA A 392 -2.28 -15.54 -23.53
N VAL A 393 -3.56 -15.22 -23.51
CA VAL A 393 -4.53 -15.76 -22.52
C VAL A 393 -4.70 -17.27 -22.67
N ASP A 394 -4.74 -17.78 -23.91
CA ASP A 394 -4.88 -19.21 -24.16
C ASP A 394 -3.57 -19.95 -23.91
N PHE A 395 -2.44 -19.34 -24.28
CA PHE A 395 -1.11 -19.85 -23.96
C PHE A 395 -0.91 -20.04 -22.45
N LEU A 396 -1.14 -18.98 -21.67
CA LEU A 396 -0.99 -19.03 -20.21
C LEU A 396 -1.97 -20.02 -19.57
N ARG A 397 -3.21 -20.09 -20.08
CA ARG A 397 -4.20 -21.07 -19.62
C ARG A 397 -3.70 -22.50 -19.80
N LYS A 398 -3.21 -22.85 -20.98
CA LYS A 398 -2.67 -24.19 -21.26
C LYS A 398 -1.54 -24.55 -20.30
N VAL A 399 -0.56 -23.64 -20.16
CA VAL A 399 0.59 -23.85 -19.26
C VAL A 399 0.14 -24.03 -17.80
N ASN A 400 -0.80 -23.20 -17.32
CA ASN A 400 -1.27 -23.28 -15.94
C ASN A 400 -2.17 -24.51 -15.67
N LEU A 401 -2.83 -25.04 -16.70
CA LEU A 401 -3.57 -26.31 -16.62
C LEU A 401 -2.65 -27.54 -16.76
N GLY A 402 -1.35 -27.34 -16.97
CA GLY A 402 -0.38 -28.42 -17.13
C GLY A 402 -0.40 -29.07 -18.51
N GLU A 403 -1.02 -28.43 -19.50
CA GLU A 403 -0.96 -28.89 -20.88
C GLU A 403 0.44 -28.68 -21.46
N GLU A 404 0.89 -29.61 -22.31
CA GLU A 404 2.13 -29.46 -23.03
C GLU A 404 1.98 -28.38 -24.12
N VAL A 405 2.85 -27.37 -24.09
CA VAL A 405 2.89 -26.32 -25.09
C VAL A 405 4.24 -26.32 -25.78
N LYS A 406 4.21 -26.50 -27.11
CA LYS A 406 5.42 -26.39 -27.94
C LYS A 406 5.85 -24.94 -28.05
N ILE A 407 7.08 -24.65 -27.66
CA ILE A 407 7.70 -23.33 -27.70
C ILE A 407 8.89 -23.37 -28.66
N GLY A 408 9.01 -22.34 -29.50
CA GLY A 408 10.19 -22.16 -30.37
C GLY A 408 11.39 -21.62 -29.60
N LYS A 409 12.58 -21.70 -30.22
CA LYS A 409 13.82 -21.15 -29.62
C LYS A 409 13.76 -19.64 -29.38
N ARG A 410 13.10 -18.91 -30.28
CA ARG A 410 12.90 -17.45 -30.21
C ARG A 410 11.41 -17.15 -30.18
N VAL A 411 10.98 -16.34 -29.22
CA VAL A 411 9.57 -15.99 -29.02
C VAL A 411 9.40 -14.47 -29.08
N LEU A 412 8.45 -14.00 -29.87
CA LEU A 412 8.02 -12.60 -29.87
C LEU A 412 6.70 -12.48 -29.11
N VAL A 413 6.66 -11.62 -28.10
CA VAL A 413 5.44 -11.28 -27.35
C VAL A 413 5.05 -9.86 -27.70
N VAL A 414 3.81 -9.66 -28.17
CA VAL A 414 3.29 -8.34 -28.53
C VAL A 414 2.38 -7.82 -27.42
N GLY A 415 2.76 -6.72 -26.77
CA GLY A 415 2.02 -6.12 -25.66
C GLY A 415 2.92 -5.42 -24.65
N GLY A 416 2.34 -4.91 -23.56
CA GLY A 416 3.12 -4.24 -22.50
C GLY A 416 2.52 -4.28 -21.10
N GLY A 417 1.34 -4.88 -20.90
CA GLY A 417 0.75 -5.03 -19.57
C GLY A 417 1.12 -6.35 -18.88
N ASP A 418 0.51 -6.60 -17.72
CA ASP A 418 0.75 -7.80 -16.91
C ASP A 418 0.69 -9.12 -17.70
N VAL A 419 -0.30 -9.28 -18.58
CA VAL A 419 -0.44 -10.49 -19.40
C VAL A 419 0.75 -10.66 -20.35
N ALA A 420 1.28 -9.57 -20.90
CA ALA A 420 2.47 -9.61 -21.76
C ALA A 420 3.73 -9.97 -20.96
N MET A 421 3.86 -9.47 -19.73
CA MET A 421 4.96 -9.84 -18.84
C MET A 421 4.94 -11.31 -18.46
N ASP A 422 3.76 -11.83 -18.16
CA ASP A 422 3.58 -13.25 -17.86
C ASP A 422 3.86 -14.12 -19.08
N ALA A 423 3.38 -13.71 -20.26
CA ALA A 423 3.65 -14.38 -21.53
C ALA A 423 5.11 -14.25 -22.00
N THR A 424 5.87 -13.28 -21.48
CA THR A 424 7.31 -13.10 -21.77
C THR A 424 8.17 -13.99 -20.89
N ARG A 425 7.82 -14.08 -19.61
CA ARG A 425 8.58 -14.83 -18.60
C ARG A 425 8.33 -16.34 -18.65
N THR A 426 7.16 -16.75 -19.13
CA THR A 426 6.75 -18.16 -19.18
C THR A 426 7.55 -18.98 -20.21
N PRO A 427 7.75 -18.53 -21.47
CA PRO A 427 8.54 -19.27 -22.46
C PRO A 427 9.98 -19.54 -22.04
N LEU A 428 10.63 -18.60 -21.33
CA LEU A 428 11.99 -18.81 -20.79
C LEU A 428 12.06 -20.02 -19.85
N ARG A 429 11.00 -20.26 -19.08
CA ARG A 429 10.89 -21.43 -18.18
C ARG A 429 10.55 -22.72 -18.91
N LEU A 430 10.04 -22.61 -20.14
CA LEU A 430 9.76 -23.72 -21.03
C LEU A 430 10.92 -24.01 -21.99
N GLY A 431 12.06 -23.33 -21.84
CA GLY A 431 13.28 -23.58 -22.60
C GLY A 431 13.51 -22.70 -23.83
N ALA A 432 12.77 -21.59 -23.99
CA ALA A 432 13.11 -20.60 -25.01
C ALA A 432 14.52 -20.02 -24.75
N GLU A 433 15.31 -19.87 -25.82
CA GLU A 433 16.66 -19.28 -25.78
C GLU A 433 16.58 -17.75 -25.74
N GLU A 434 15.59 -17.17 -26.43
CA GLU A 434 15.38 -15.72 -26.54
C GLU A 434 13.89 -15.38 -26.51
N VAL A 435 13.53 -14.33 -25.76
CA VAL A 435 12.17 -13.78 -25.77
C VAL A 435 12.24 -12.26 -25.94
N ILE A 436 11.53 -11.75 -26.94
CA ILE A 436 11.47 -10.34 -27.30
C ILE A 436 10.08 -9.81 -26.94
N LEU A 437 10.02 -8.77 -26.12
CA LEU A 437 8.79 -8.02 -25.88
C LEU A 437 8.71 -6.85 -26.86
N SER A 438 7.67 -6.84 -27.69
CA SER A 438 7.36 -5.74 -28.61
C SER A 438 6.21 -4.92 -28.06
N TYR A 439 6.53 -3.68 -27.65
CA TYR A 439 5.57 -2.72 -27.13
C TYR A 439 5.53 -1.47 -28.00
N ARG A 440 4.31 -1.04 -28.33
CA ARG A 440 4.08 0.08 -29.25
C ARG A 440 4.32 1.48 -28.66
N ARG A 441 4.61 1.59 -27.35
CA ARG A 441 4.87 2.87 -26.66
C ARG A 441 6.22 2.80 -25.93
N ARG A 442 6.52 3.81 -25.11
CA ARG A 442 7.75 3.87 -24.32
C ARG A 442 7.61 3.01 -23.06
N GLU A 443 8.75 2.62 -22.50
CA GLU A 443 8.81 1.89 -21.23
C GLU A 443 8.08 2.62 -20.09
N VAL A 444 8.20 3.95 -20.02
CA VAL A 444 7.50 4.79 -19.02
C VAL A 444 5.97 4.79 -19.15
N ASP A 445 5.44 4.35 -20.30
CA ASP A 445 3.99 4.30 -20.55
C ASP A 445 3.40 2.90 -20.31
N MET A 446 4.20 1.93 -19.84
CA MET A 446 3.76 0.56 -19.58
C MET A 446 2.72 0.54 -18.44
N PRO A 447 1.58 -0.13 -18.64
CA PRO A 447 0.43 -0.06 -17.74
C PRO A 447 0.53 -0.93 -16.49
#